data_AF-A0A1L8SW78-F1
#
_entry.id   AF-A0A1L8SW78-F1
#
_cell.length_a   1.000
_cell.length_b   1.000
_cell.length_c   1.000
_cell.angle_alpha   90.00
_cell.angle_beta   90.00
_cell.angle_gamma   90.00
#
_symmetry.space_group_name_H-M   'P 1'
#
loop_
_entity.id
_entity.type
_entity.pdbx_description
1 polymer ?
#
loop_
_entity_poly.entity_id
_entity_poly.type
_entity_poly.pdbx_seq_one_letter_code
_entity_poly.pdbx_strand_id
1 'polypeptide(L)'
;MKQVQKSKLDLYDRQIGEIMDAKAKFLNESKQELDAALELQKQLLGDAESIETDSFIVSKKYPNLKSKATYKLSLPKSKEEKVRFDRYMKEEHPGLIKEEVVIKPIQNDIKQLIVDGVFHRTEEGLLIDDNGMAIPNTTVNVKGMEVKVKVKE
;
A
#
# COMPACT_ATOMS: atom_id res chain seq x y z
N MET A 1 -15.38 -30.69 17.47
CA MET A 1 -14.46 -30.61 16.30
C MET A 1 -14.08 -29.18 15.92
N LYS A 2 -15.03 -28.25 15.70
CA LYS A 2 -14.71 -26.84 15.34
C LYS A 2 -13.79 -26.10 16.34
N GLN A 3 -13.94 -26.35 17.64
CA GLN A 3 -13.18 -25.67 18.70
C GLN A 3 -11.70 -26.14 18.76
N VAL A 4 -11.43 -27.41 18.45
CA VAL A 4 -10.08 -28.01 18.38
C VAL A 4 -9.34 -27.58 17.11
N GLN A 5 -10.08 -27.36 16.01
CA GLN A 5 -9.51 -26.79 14.79
C GLN A 5 -9.11 -25.32 14.99
N LYS A 6 -9.92 -24.52 15.69
CA LYS A 6 -9.60 -23.13 16.02
C LYS A 6 -8.36 -23.01 16.91
N SER A 7 -8.24 -23.83 17.96
CA SER A 7 -7.06 -23.81 18.84
C SER A 7 -5.75 -24.20 18.13
N LYS A 8 -5.82 -25.05 17.11
CA LYS A 8 -4.65 -25.43 16.30
C LYS A 8 -4.28 -24.33 15.31
N LEU A 9 -5.26 -23.64 14.72
CA LEU A 9 -5.03 -22.47 13.87
C LEU A 9 -4.34 -21.35 14.65
N ASP A 10 -4.85 -21.01 15.84
CA ASP A 10 -4.24 -19.99 16.70
C ASP A 10 -2.80 -20.33 17.11
N LEU A 11 -2.47 -21.62 17.25
CA LEU A 11 -1.10 -22.08 17.52
C LEU A 11 -0.19 -21.90 16.30
N TYR A 12 -0.65 -22.28 15.11
CA TYR A 12 0.11 -22.10 13.88
C TYR A 12 0.34 -20.63 13.55
N ASP A 13 -0.67 -19.77 13.74
CA ASP A 13 -0.54 -18.33 13.52
C ASP A 13 0.53 -17.73 14.44
N ARG A 14 0.61 -18.17 15.71
CA ARG A 14 1.69 -17.76 16.63
C ARG A 14 3.06 -18.24 16.18
N GLN A 15 3.18 -19.52 15.79
CA GLN A 15 4.46 -20.07 15.31
C GLN A 15 4.95 -19.36 14.04
N ILE A 16 4.04 -19.04 13.12
CA ILE A 16 4.36 -18.25 11.92
C ILE A 16 4.84 -16.86 12.33
N GLY A 17 4.16 -16.21 13.28
CA GLY A 17 4.58 -14.91 13.83
C GLY A 17 5.99 -14.97 14.40
N GLU A 18 6.28 -15.93 15.27
CA GLU A 18 7.60 -16.11 15.90
C GLU A 18 8.72 -16.34 14.87
N ILE A 19 8.47 -17.16 13.84
CA ILE A 19 9.42 -17.41 12.75
C ILE A 19 9.65 -16.13 11.93
N MET A 20 8.59 -15.39 11.63
CA MET A 20 8.69 -14.13 10.89
C MET A 20 9.48 -13.07 11.66
N ASP A 21 9.26 -12.97 12.97
CA ASP A 21 9.98 -12.05 13.85
C ASP A 21 11.46 -12.44 13.98
N ALA A 22 11.76 -13.72 14.19
CA ALA A 22 13.13 -14.22 14.25
C ALA A 22 13.88 -13.96 12.94
N LYS A 23 13.24 -14.20 11.79
CA LYS A 23 13.79 -13.90 10.46
C LYS A 23 14.04 -12.40 10.29
N ALA A 24 13.08 -11.55 10.66
CA ALA A 24 13.21 -10.11 10.53
C ALA A 24 14.37 -9.57 11.38
N LYS A 25 14.51 -10.07 12.61
CA LYS A 25 15.60 -9.73 13.52
C LYS A 25 16.96 -10.14 12.94
N PHE A 26 17.10 -11.40 12.51
CA PHE A 26 18.35 -11.91 11.91
C PHE A 26 18.75 -11.09 10.68
N LEU A 27 17.82 -10.81 9.76
CA LEU A 27 18.10 -10.00 8.57
C LEU A 27 18.52 -8.58 8.93
N ASN A 28 17.94 -7.99 9.97
CA ASN A 28 18.31 -6.66 10.42
C ASN A 28 19.71 -6.63 11.05
N GLU A 29 20.06 -7.64 11.86
CA GLU A 29 21.39 -7.80 12.44
C GLU A 29 22.46 -7.99 11.36
N SER A 30 22.26 -8.93 10.42
CA SER A 30 23.19 -9.13 9.30
C SER A 30 23.34 -7.88 8.42
N LYS A 31 22.26 -7.13 8.23
CA LYS A 31 22.32 -5.86 7.49
C LYS A 31 23.15 -4.82 8.24
N GLN A 32 22.98 -4.69 9.55
CA GLN A 32 23.78 -3.75 10.35
C GLN A 32 25.27 -4.10 10.33
N GLU A 33 25.62 -5.39 10.43
CA GLU A 33 27.01 -5.85 10.31
C GLU A 33 27.59 -5.55 8.92
N LEU A 34 26.82 -5.81 7.86
CA LEU A 34 27.22 -5.52 6.49
C LEU A 34 27.42 -4.02 6.27
N ASP A 35 26.48 -3.19 6.71
CA ASP A 35 26.56 -1.74 6.59
C ASP A 35 27.77 -1.19 7.35
N ALA A 36 28.07 -1.72 8.55
CA ALA A 36 29.25 -1.35 9.31
C ALA A 36 30.56 -1.75 8.61
N ALA A 37 30.62 -2.97 8.04
CA ALA A 37 31.78 -3.43 7.28
C ALA A 37 32.00 -2.58 6.02
N LEU A 38 30.92 -2.19 5.33
CA LEU A 38 31.00 -1.30 4.16
C LEU A 38 31.50 0.10 4.54
N GLU A 39 31.04 0.67 5.65
CA GLU A 39 31.56 1.97 6.08
C GLU A 39 33.03 1.92 6.51
N LEU A 40 33.44 0.85 7.19
CA LEU A 40 34.85 0.63 7.51
C LEU A 40 35.69 0.54 6.22
N GLN A 41 35.23 -0.22 5.22
CA GLN A 41 35.90 -0.31 3.92
C GLN A 41 36.02 1.05 3.22
N LYS A 42 34.98 1.90 3.28
CA LYS A 42 35.05 3.27 2.74
C LYS A 42 36.09 4.12 3.46
N GLN A 43 36.17 4.02 4.79
CA GLN A 43 37.17 4.75 5.58
C GLN A 43 38.60 4.27 5.26
N LEU A 44 38.80 2.95 5.14
CA LEU A 44 40.09 2.35 4.86
C LEU A 44 40.58 2.60 3.42
N LEU A 45 39.68 2.70 2.45
CA LEU A 45 40.02 3.02 1.06
C LEU A 45 40.66 4.43 0.94
N GLY A 46 40.34 5.35 1.85
CA GLY A 46 40.94 6.69 1.92
C GLY A 46 40.86 7.43 0.59
N ASP A 47 42.00 7.88 0.07
CA ASP A 47 42.10 8.59 -1.21
C ASP A 47 42.25 7.66 -2.43
N ALA A 48 42.45 6.36 -2.23
CA ALA A 48 42.61 5.42 -3.33
C ALA A 48 41.32 5.30 -4.16
N GLU A 49 41.47 5.19 -5.49
CA GLU A 49 40.34 4.99 -6.42
C GLU A 49 39.89 3.52 -6.45
N SER A 50 40.84 2.60 -6.31
CA SER A 50 40.58 1.15 -6.29
C SER A 50 41.69 0.41 -5.55
N ILE A 51 41.33 -0.64 -4.83
CA ILE A 51 42.24 -1.61 -4.21
C ILE A 51 41.76 -3.02 -4.56
N GLU A 52 42.68 -3.86 -5.01
CA GLU A 52 42.45 -5.29 -5.22
C GLU A 52 42.96 -6.07 -4.01
N THR A 53 42.15 -7.00 -3.52
CA THR A 53 42.46 -7.92 -2.41
C THR A 53 42.38 -9.35 -2.93
N ASP A 54 42.83 -10.33 -2.14
CA ASP A 54 42.78 -11.75 -2.50
C ASP A 54 41.37 -12.25 -2.86
N SER A 55 40.33 -11.58 -2.38
CA SER A 55 38.93 -12.00 -2.58
C SER A 55 38.09 -11.03 -3.41
N PHE A 56 38.43 -9.74 -3.46
CA PHE A 56 37.57 -8.70 -4.02
C PHE A 56 38.34 -7.49 -4.58
N ILE A 57 37.71 -6.78 -5.50
CA ILE A 57 38.11 -5.43 -5.93
C ILE A 57 37.17 -4.43 -5.27
N VAL A 58 37.73 -3.50 -4.48
CA VAL A 58 37.02 -2.40 -3.85
C VAL A 58 37.36 -1.13 -4.60
N SER A 59 36.37 -0.48 -5.21
CA SER A 59 36.57 0.75 -5.98
C SER A 59 35.52 1.81 -5.64
N LYS A 60 35.91 3.08 -5.78
CA LYS A 60 34.98 4.20 -5.66
C LYS A 60 34.09 4.23 -6.90
N LYS A 61 32.78 4.22 -6.68
CA LYS A 61 31.80 4.44 -7.74
C LYS A 61 31.21 5.83 -7.58
N TYR A 62 31.62 6.74 -8.45
CA TYR A 62 31.05 8.08 -8.49
C TYR A 62 29.65 8.07 -9.13
N PRO A 63 28.69 8.80 -8.55
CA PRO A 63 27.37 8.92 -9.14
C PRO A 63 27.46 9.65 -10.49
N ASN A 64 26.81 9.09 -11.52
CA ASN A 64 26.70 9.76 -12.82
C ASN A 64 25.61 10.85 -12.75
N LEU A 65 26.00 12.10 -12.52
CA LEU A 65 25.08 13.23 -12.42
C LEU A 65 24.27 13.52 -13.70
N LYS A 66 24.62 12.93 -14.85
CA LYS A 66 23.80 13.02 -16.07
C LYS A 66 22.68 11.98 -16.12
N SER A 67 22.68 11.00 -15.21
CA SER A 67 21.68 9.95 -15.15
C SER A 67 20.53 10.32 -14.21
N LYS A 68 19.29 10.23 -14.71
CA LYS A 68 18.10 10.40 -13.87
C LYS A 68 18.05 9.43 -12.69
N ALA A 69 18.63 8.23 -12.84
CA ALA A 69 18.61 7.20 -11.79
C ALA A 69 19.50 7.54 -10.58
N THR A 70 20.40 8.52 -10.72
CA THR A 70 21.25 8.98 -9.61
C THR A 70 20.46 9.78 -8.57
N TYR A 71 19.36 10.40 -8.97
CA TYR A 71 18.60 11.29 -8.10
C TYR A 71 17.45 10.54 -7.42
N LYS A 72 17.36 10.68 -6.10
CA LYS A 72 16.22 10.24 -5.31
C LYS A 72 15.41 11.44 -4.86
N LEU A 73 14.15 11.51 -5.26
CA LEU A 73 13.24 12.57 -4.85
C LEU A 73 12.65 12.25 -3.47
N SER A 74 12.79 13.20 -2.54
CA SER A 74 12.10 13.18 -1.25
C SER A 74 10.91 14.13 -1.33
N LEU A 75 9.74 13.57 -1.59
CA LEU A 75 8.51 14.36 -1.76
C LEU A 75 7.90 14.76 -0.39
N PRO A 76 7.14 15.87 -0.36
CA PRO A 76 6.38 16.30 0.81
C PRO A 76 5.55 15.19 1.45
N LYS A 77 5.62 15.09 2.79
CA LYS A 77 4.90 14.07 3.55
C LYS A 77 3.67 14.64 4.25
N SER A 78 3.77 15.86 4.78
CA SER A 78 2.66 16.50 5.48
C SER A 78 1.60 17.03 4.52
N LYS A 79 0.37 17.19 5.02
CA LYS A 79 -0.75 17.70 4.21
C LYS A 79 -0.49 19.13 3.72
N GLU A 80 0.06 19.98 4.57
CA GLU A 80 0.32 21.39 4.26
C GLU A 80 1.43 21.55 3.21
N GLU A 81 2.53 20.79 3.33
CA GLU A 81 3.61 20.83 2.35
C GLU A 81 3.14 20.27 1.00
N LYS A 82 2.31 19.23 0.99
CA LYS A 82 1.72 18.68 -0.24
C LYS A 82 0.90 19.72 -0.98
N VAL A 83 0.01 20.45 -0.28
CA VAL A 83 -0.81 21.49 -0.93
C VAL A 83 0.05 22.60 -1.54
N ARG A 84 1.13 23.02 -0.86
CA ARG A 84 2.07 24.02 -1.41
C ARG A 84 2.81 23.48 -2.63
N PHE A 85 3.31 22.26 -2.56
CA PHE A 85 3.99 21.60 -3.66
C PHE A 85 3.09 21.40 -4.88
N ASP A 86 1.87 20.90 -4.67
CA ASP A 86 0.91 20.68 -5.75
C ASP A 86 0.56 21.99 -6.45
N ARG A 87 0.36 23.08 -5.68
CA ARG A 87 0.12 24.41 -6.26
C ARG A 87 1.29 24.87 -7.14
N TYR A 88 2.51 24.83 -6.60
CA TYR A 88 3.71 25.21 -7.33
C TYR A 88 3.87 24.38 -8.61
N MET A 89 3.71 23.06 -8.52
CA MET A 89 3.85 22.17 -9.67
C MET A 89 2.76 22.42 -10.72
N LYS A 90 1.53 22.79 -10.33
CA LYS A 90 0.45 23.13 -11.27
C LYS A 90 0.72 24.44 -12.00
N GLU A 91 1.26 25.43 -11.30
CA GLU A 91 1.54 26.76 -11.83
C GLU A 91 2.78 26.75 -12.74
N GLU A 92 3.88 26.16 -12.29
CA GLU A 92 5.18 26.26 -12.96
C GLU A 92 5.46 25.08 -13.91
N HIS A 93 5.00 23.87 -13.57
CA HIS A 93 5.37 22.63 -14.26
C HIS A 93 4.19 21.66 -14.45
N PRO A 94 3.08 22.08 -15.08
CA PRO A 94 1.86 21.27 -15.16
C PRO A 94 2.08 19.92 -15.85
N GLY A 95 3.03 19.83 -16.79
CA GLY A 95 3.39 18.57 -17.47
C GLY A 95 4.09 17.52 -16.59
N LEU A 96 4.47 17.87 -15.36
CA LEU A 96 5.07 16.95 -14.39
C LEU A 96 4.05 16.42 -13.36
N ILE A 97 2.79 16.84 -13.46
CA ILE A 97 1.69 16.30 -12.66
C ILE A 97 0.91 15.29 -13.50
N LYS A 98 0.77 14.09 -12.95
CA LYS A 98 -0.15 13.09 -13.49
C LYS A 98 -1.48 13.20 -12.75
N GLU A 99 -2.52 13.70 -13.40
CA GLU A 99 -3.88 13.68 -12.87
C GLU A 99 -4.53 12.34 -13.23
N GLU A 100 -4.87 11.53 -12.23
CA GLU A 100 -5.60 10.29 -12.43
C GLU A 100 -7.10 10.53 -12.20
N VAL A 101 -7.90 10.34 -13.26
CA VAL A 101 -9.36 10.41 -13.17
C VAL A 101 -9.86 9.08 -12.60
N VAL A 102 -10.36 9.09 -11.37
CA VAL A 102 -11.00 7.92 -10.76
C VAL A 102 -12.53 8.07 -10.83
N ILE A 103 -13.17 7.27 -11.68
CA ILE A 103 -14.63 7.21 -11.76
C ILE A 103 -15.13 6.32 -10.62
N LYS A 104 -15.94 6.88 -9.72
CA LYS A 104 -16.58 6.13 -8.62
C LYS A 104 -18.09 6.25 -8.70
N PRO A 105 -18.85 5.14 -8.62
CA PRO A 105 -20.30 5.20 -8.57
C PRO A 105 -20.77 5.84 -7.24
N ILE A 106 -21.77 6.71 -7.32
CA ILE A 106 -22.39 7.30 -6.12
C ILE A 106 -23.41 6.29 -5.60
N GLN A 107 -22.98 5.44 -4.67
CA GLN A 107 -23.79 4.32 -4.19
C GLN A 107 -25.11 4.74 -3.55
N ASN A 108 -25.18 5.92 -2.92
CA ASN A 108 -26.41 6.39 -2.31
C ASN A 108 -27.46 6.75 -3.35
N ASP A 109 -27.06 7.41 -4.43
CA ASP A 109 -27.96 7.77 -5.54
C ASP A 109 -28.47 6.49 -6.24
N ILE A 110 -27.60 5.50 -6.45
CA ILE A 110 -28.01 4.19 -6.98
C ILE A 110 -29.02 3.50 -6.05
N LYS A 111 -28.83 3.56 -4.72
CA LYS A 111 -29.81 3.03 -3.75
C LYS A 111 -31.11 3.81 -3.77
N GLN A 112 -31.05 5.12 -3.98
CA GLN A 112 -32.24 5.96 -4.08
C GLN A 112 -33.08 5.54 -5.28
N LEU A 113 -32.47 5.22 -6.42
CA LEU A 113 -33.19 4.65 -7.57
C LEU A 113 -33.92 3.33 -7.26
N ILE A 114 -33.41 2.54 -6.32
CA ILE A 114 -34.10 1.33 -5.82
C ILE A 114 -35.30 1.70 -4.96
N VAL A 115 -35.16 2.71 -4.10
CA VAL A 115 -36.25 3.24 -3.26
C VAL A 115 -37.35 3.87 -4.11
N ASP A 116 -36.96 4.59 -5.16
CA ASP A 116 -37.87 5.27 -6.09
C ASP A 116 -38.54 4.29 -7.08
N GLY A 117 -38.14 3.02 -7.06
CA GLY A 117 -38.71 1.97 -7.90
C GLY A 117 -38.26 2.01 -9.36
N VAL A 118 -37.16 2.70 -9.67
CA VAL A 118 -36.51 2.73 -11.00
C VAL A 118 -35.55 1.55 -11.19
N PHE A 119 -34.98 1.06 -10.08
CA PHE A 119 -34.23 -0.18 -10.03
C PHE A 119 -34.91 -1.18 -9.12
N HIS A 120 -34.83 -2.45 -9.49
CA HIS A 120 -35.43 -3.53 -8.74
C HIS A 120 -34.41 -4.59 -8.39
N ARG A 121 -34.68 -5.32 -7.30
CA ARG A 121 -33.86 -6.43 -6.85
C ARG A 121 -34.59 -7.74 -7.12
N THR A 122 -33.92 -8.70 -7.76
CA THR A 122 -34.43 -10.07 -7.90
C THR A 122 -34.30 -10.85 -6.57
N GLU A 123 -34.92 -12.03 -6.50
CA GLU A 123 -34.80 -12.91 -5.33
C GLU A 123 -33.36 -13.38 -5.09
N GLU A 124 -32.59 -13.55 -6.17
CA GLU A 124 -31.18 -13.93 -6.15
C GLU A 124 -30.24 -12.76 -5.82
N GLY A 125 -30.79 -11.55 -5.61
CA GLY A 125 -30.04 -10.35 -5.23
C GLY A 125 -29.42 -9.59 -6.41
N LEU A 126 -29.80 -9.89 -7.66
CA LEU A 126 -29.38 -9.12 -8.83
C LEU A 126 -30.11 -7.78 -8.89
N LEU A 127 -29.41 -6.73 -9.31
CA LEU A 127 -30.01 -5.42 -9.60
C LEU A 127 -30.44 -5.37 -11.06
N ILE A 128 -31.70 -5.02 -11.32
CA ILE A 128 -32.28 -4.86 -12.66
C ILE A 128 -32.88 -3.47 -12.83
N ASP A 129 -32.98 -2.99 -14.06
CA ASP A 129 -33.73 -1.77 -14.40
C ASP A 129 -35.22 -2.02 -14.66
N ASP A 130 -35.97 -0.96 -14.93
CA ASP A 130 -37.40 -0.99 -15.26
C ASP A 130 -37.74 -1.82 -16.52
N ASN A 131 -36.75 -2.11 -17.37
CA ASN A 131 -36.91 -2.94 -18.56
C ASN A 131 -36.54 -4.42 -18.29
N GLY A 132 -36.17 -4.75 -17.05
CA GLY A 132 -35.73 -6.08 -16.65
C GLY A 132 -34.29 -6.41 -17.05
N MET A 133 -33.48 -5.43 -17.46
CA MET A 133 -32.08 -5.66 -17.78
C MET A 133 -31.22 -5.66 -16.53
N ALA A 134 -30.38 -6.68 -16.38
CA ALA A 134 -29.44 -6.77 -15.26
C ALA A 134 -28.35 -5.70 -15.37
N ILE A 135 -28.15 -4.95 -14.27
CA ILE A 135 -27.02 -4.05 -14.13
C ILE A 135 -25.75 -4.90 -14.00
N PRO A 136 -24.77 -4.77 -14.92
CA PRO A 136 -23.62 -5.66 -14.95
C PRO A 136 -22.86 -5.69 -13.63
N ASN A 137 -22.49 -6.90 -13.19
CA ASN A 137 -21.67 -7.16 -12.00
C ASN A 137 -22.16 -6.48 -10.71
N THR A 138 -23.47 -6.22 -10.60
CA THR A 138 -24.04 -5.48 -9.46
C THR A 138 -25.07 -6.34 -8.73
N THR A 139 -24.83 -6.54 -7.44
CA THR A 139 -25.76 -7.24 -6.54
C THR A 139 -26.18 -6.32 -5.39
N VAL A 140 -27.40 -6.51 -4.90
CA VAL A 140 -27.97 -5.74 -3.80
C VAL A 140 -28.49 -6.68 -2.75
N ASN A 141 -27.89 -6.60 -1.55
CA ASN A 141 -28.33 -7.32 -0.37
C ASN A 141 -29.09 -6.39 0.56
N VAL A 142 -30.25 -6.84 1.07
CA VAL A 142 -30.97 -6.13 2.12
C VAL A 142 -30.31 -6.45 3.45
N LYS A 143 -30.02 -5.42 4.24
CA LYS A 143 -29.46 -5.60 5.58
C LYS A 143 -30.45 -6.41 6.43
N GLY A 144 -29.95 -7.42 7.12
CA GLY A 144 -30.72 -8.18 8.09
C GLY A 144 -31.16 -7.33 9.28
N MET A 145 -32.08 -7.86 10.07
CA MET A 145 -32.53 -7.20 11.29
C MET A 145 -31.38 -7.09 12.29
N GLU A 146 -31.07 -5.86 12.74
CA GLU A 146 -30.05 -5.59 13.76
C GLU A 146 -30.72 -5.15 15.07
N VAL A 147 -30.36 -5.79 16.19
CA VAL A 147 -30.80 -5.39 17.53
C VAL A 147 -29.85 -4.33 18.06
N LYS A 148 -30.33 -3.10 18.22
CA LYS A 148 -29.55 -1.99 18.77
C LYS A 148 -29.89 -1.77 20.24
N VAL A 149 -28.97 -2.09 21.14
CA VAL A 149 -29.08 -1.77 22.57
C VAL A 149 -28.45 -0.41 22.83
N LYS A 150 -29.22 0.53 23.37
CA LYS A 150 -28.71 1.79 23.93
C LYS A 150 -28.89 1.75 25.44
N VAL A 151 -27.81 2.00 26.18
CA VAL A 151 -27.89 2.26 27.63
C VAL A 151 -28.58 3.61 27.78
N LYS A 152 -29.63 3.68 28.61
CA LYS A 152 -30.22 4.97 29.00
C LYS A 152 -29.28 5.60 30.03
N GLU A 153 -28.89 6.86 29.79
CA GLU A 153 -28.31 7.72 30.82
C GLU A 153 -29.31 7.98 31.94
#